data_AF-A0AAN9G8N1-F1
#
_entry.id   AF-A0AAN9G8N1-F1
#
_cell.length_a   1.000
_cell.length_b   1.000
_cell.length_c   1.000
_cell.angle_alpha   90.00
_cell.angle_beta   90.00
_cell.angle_gamma   90.00
#
_symmetry.space_group_name_H-M   'P 1'
#
loop_
_entity.id
_entity.type
_entity.pdbx_description
1 polymer ?
#
loop_
_entity_poly.entity_id
_entity_poly.type
_entity_poly.pdbx_seq_one_letter_code
_entity_poly.pdbx_strand_id
1 'polypeptide(L)'
;MASKMQQPSAFFPTEEERKTQKDHLNTNDVANQGRLLLNSFIHDRMVRDGIINAPVVSDLQEPGTPCGPPMHHSREIARALRCIGDELDRDQKLQELVKKVPPEAERKTFYSVASQIFSDGVFNWGRVVALFYFAYKVCVKALDRVPLIRAIINLIVDIIRDKLAQWIIDRGGWEAIREYFGATWQQVAVVTGAGMAVAAGIYFYNKS
;
A
#
# COMPACT_ATOMS: atom_id res chain seq x y z
N MET A 1 35.43 -24.71 -43.56
CA MET A 1 34.17 -25.05 -42.85
C MET A 1 34.34 -24.60 -41.40
N ALA A 2 33.83 -23.42 -41.05
CA ALA A 2 33.90 -22.88 -39.69
C ALA A 2 32.49 -22.92 -39.09
N SER A 3 32.26 -23.83 -38.15
CA SER A 3 31.01 -23.94 -37.41
C SER A 3 30.81 -22.70 -36.53
N LYS A 4 29.76 -21.92 -36.81
CA LYS A 4 29.25 -20.90 -35.89
C LYS A 4 28.73 -21.59 -34.64
N MET A 5 29.46 -21.46 -33.53
CA MET A 5 28.93 -21.74 -32.20
C MET A 5 27.94 -20.63 -31.84
N GLN A 6 26.65 -20.96 -31.88
CA GLN A 6 25.57 -20.14 -31.35
C GLN A 6 25.72 -20.11 -29.82
N GLN A 7 26.08 -18.97 -29.24
CA GLN A 7 25.99 -18.76 -27.80
C GLN A 7 24.51 -18.67 -27.38
N PRO A 8 24.11 -19.26 -26.23
CA PRO A 8 22.75 -19.12 -25.73
C PRO A 8 22.50 -17.69 -25.27
N SER A 9 21.52 -17.03 -25.89
CA SER A 9 21.04 -15.70 -25.53
C SER A 9 20.61 -15.68 -24.07
N ALA A 10 21.29 -14.85 -23.28
CA ALA A 10 20.98 -14.59 -21.88
C ALA A 10 19.50 -14.16 -21.72
N PHE A 11 18.90 -14.69 -20.66
CA PHE A 11 17.55 -14.48 -20.14
C PHE A 11 17.29 -13.01 -19.76
N PHE A 12 17.25 -12.11 -20.74
CA PHE A 12 16.82 -10.73 -20.55
C PHE A 12 15.64 -10.46 -21.47
N PRO A 13 14.45 -10.17 -20.92
CA PRO A 13 13.29 -9.82 -21.71
C PRO A 13 13.61 -8.61 -22.59
N THR A 14 13.26 -8.73 -23.86
CA THR A 14 13.36 -7.66 -24.85
C THR A 14 12.51 -6.45 -24.42
N GLU A 15 12.84 -5.29 -24.97
CA GLU A 15 12.12 -4.05 -24.65
C GLU A 15 10.67 -4.06 -25.17
N GLU A 16 10.41 -4.85 -26.21
CA GLU A 16 9.06 -5.20 -26.66
C GLU A 16 8.36 -6.10 -25.63
N GLU A 17 8.97 -7.20 -25.16
CA GLU A 17 8.36 -8.05 -24.12
C GLU A 17 8.08 -7.28 -22.82
N ARG A 18 8.93 -6.32 -22.45
CA ARG A 18 8.68 -5.39 -21.34
C ARG A 18 7.52 -4.43 -21.60
N LYS A 19 7.32 -3.99 -22.84
CA LYS A 19 6.16 -3.17 -23.23
C LYS A 19 4.87 -3.99 -23.29
N THR A 20 4.91 -5.23 -23.79
CA THR A 20 3.75 -6.13 -23.84
C THR A 20 3.30 -6.58 -22.44
N GLN A 21 4.24 -6.72 -21.50
CA GLN A 21 3.93 -6.98 -20.09
C GLN A 21 3.29 -5.76 -19.39
N LYS A 22 3.57 -4.56 -19.90
CA LYS A 22 2.96 -3.30 -19.46
C LYS A 22 1.47 -3.20 -19.86
N ASP A 23 1.03 -3.96 -20.86
CA ASP A 23 -0.29 -3.77 -21.50
C ASP A 23 -1.47 -4.53 -20.88
N HIS A 24 -1.27 -5.44 -19.91
CA HIS A 24 -2.43 -6.03 -19.18
C HIS A 24 -2.10 -6.34 -17.72
N LEU A 25 -1.87 -5.31 -16.91
CA LEU A 25 -2.00 -5.45 -15.45
C LEU A 25 -3.43 -5.91 -15.13
N ASN A 26 -3.57 -7.05 -14.46
CA ASN A 26 -4.86 -7.45 -13.89
C ASN A 26 -4.98 -7.04 -12.41
N THR A 27 -6.16 -7.21 -11.84
CA THR A 27 -6.43 -6.79 -10.46
C THR A 27 -5.59 -7.53 -9.42
N ASN A 28 -5.22 -8.79 -9.67
CA ASN A 28 -4.34 -9.57 -8.80
C ASN A 28 -2.89 -9.04 -8.87
N ASP A 29 -2.40 -8.70 -10.05
CA ASP A 29 -1.06 -8.13 -10.23
C ASP A 29 -0.91 -6.84 -9.44
N VAL A 30 -1.88 -5.93 -9.56
CA VAL A 30 -1.91 -4.67 -8.82
C VAL A 30 -2.04 -4.89 -7.32
N ALA A 31 -2.84 -5.86 -6.88
CA ALA A 31 -2.98 -6.19 -5.46
C ALA A 31 -1.67 -6.76 -4.89
N ASN A 32 -0.99 -7.63 -5.63
CA ASN A 32 0.29 -8.22 -5.24
C ASN A 32 1.41 -7.17 -5.20
N GLN A 33 1.46 -6.26 -6.17
CA GLN A 33 2.33 -5.08 -6.11
C GLN A 33 2.01 -4.21 -4.87
N GLY A 34 0.70 -4.00 -4.61
CA GLY A 34 0.21 -3.29 -3.44
C GLY A 34 0.67 -3.92 -2.11
N ARG A 35 0.74 -5.25 -2.04
CA ARG A 35 1.31 -5.98 -0.89
C ARG A 35 2.77 -5.63 -0.67
N LEU A 36 3.60 -5.65 -1.72
CA LEU A 36 5.02 -5.31 -1.60
C LEU A 36 5.21 -3.89 -1.08
N LEU A 37 4.44 -2.94 -1.63
CA LEU A 37 4.44 -1.55 -1.21
C LEU A 37 3.99 -1.39 0.23
N LEU A 38 2.93 -2.09 0.63
CA LEU A 38 2.40 -2.06 2.00
C LEU A 38 3.39 -2.65 3.00
N ASN A 39 3.99 -3.80 2.71
CA ASN A 39 4.99 -4.44 3.58
C ASN A 39 6.19 -3.51 3.79
N SER A 40 6.72 -2.95 2.70
CA SER A 40 7.84 -2.00 2.75
C SER A 40 7.46 -0.75 3.52
N PHE A 41 6.26 -0.21 3.29
CA PHE A 41 5.75 0.97 3.98
C PHE A 41 5.61 0.72 5.49
N ILE A 42 5.01 -0.40 5.92
CA ILE A 42 4.85 -0.75 7.34
C ILE A 42 6.21 -0.89 8.01
N HIS A 43 7.12 -1.66 7.40
CA HIS A 43 8.46 -1.86 7.95
C HIS A 43 9.23 -0.55 8.09
N ASP A 44 9.30 0.25 7.01
CA ASP A 44 9.99 1.54 7.01
C ASP A 44 9.45 2.48 8.09
N ARG A 45 8.12 2.47 8.31
CA ARG A 45 7.46 3.26 9.35
C ARG A 45 7.84 2.80 10.74
N MET A 46 7.80 1.50 11.00
CA MET A 46 8.17 0.93 12.30
C MET A 46 9.63 1.24 12.66
N VAL A 47 10.55 1.07 11.70
CA VAL A 47 11.98 1.39 11.90
C VAL A 47 12.17 2.87 12.20
N ARG A 48 11.53 3.75 11.43
CA ARG A 48 11.66 5.20 11.61
C ARG A 48 11.05 5.69 12.92
N ASP A 49 9.93 5.11 13.34
CA ASP A 49 9.28 5.45 14.61
C ASP A 49 10.01 4.78 15.81
N GLY A 50 11.18 4.16 15.58
CA GLY A 50 12.08 3.67 16.62
C GLY A 50 11.65 2.35 17.28
N ILE A 51 10.82 1.56 16.60
CA ILE A 51 10.30 0.30 17.14
C ILE A 51 11.41 -0.77 17.08
N ILE A 52 11.92 -1.12 18.27
CA ILE A 52 13.08 -2.01 18.44
C ILE A 52 12.80 -3.44 17.95
N ASN A 53 11.57 -3.93 18.10
CA ASN A 53 11.16 -5.29 17.73
C ASN A 53 10.30 -5.32 16.46
N ALA A 54 10.56 -4.43 15.50
CA ALA A 54 9.84 -4.43 14.24
C ALA A 54 10.08 -5.76 13.49
N PRO A 55 9.04 -6.48 13.05
CA PRO A 55 9.22 -7.66 12.21
C PRO A 55 9.92 -7.28 10.91
N VAL A 56 10.85 -8.11 10.43
CA VAL A 56 11.50 -7.88 9.13
C VAL A 56 10.48 -8.04 8.00
N VAL A 57 10.71 -7.37 6.86
CA VAL A 57 9.77 -7.38 5.71
C VAL A 57 9.37 -8.80 5.27
N SER A 58 10.30 -9.76 5.32
CA SER A 58 10.03 -11.16 4.97
C SER A 58 9.02 -11.83 5.89
N ASP A 59 8.93 -11.41 7.15
CA ASP A 59 8.02 -11.99 8.13
C ASP A 59 6.59 -11.47 7.96
N LEU A 60 6.41 -10.37 7.24
CA LEU A 60 5.12 -9.72 7.01
C LEU A 60 4.25 -10.45 5.96
N GLN A 61 4.77 -11.48 5.31
CA GLN A 61 4.03 -12.29 4.36
C GLN A 61 4.40 -13.77 4.44
N GLU A 62 3.58 -14.63 3.83
CA GLU A 62 3.87 -16.06 3.76
C GLU A 62 4.89 -16.36 2.66
N PRO A 63 5.80 -17.32 2.85
CA PRO A 63 6.71 -17.76 1.81
C PRO A 63 5.96 -18.18 0.54
N GLY A 64 6.43 -17.75 -0.62
CA GLY A 64 5.78 -18.03 -1.91
C GLY A 64 4.58 -17.13 -2.25
N THR A 65 4.26 -16.13 -1.42
CA THR A 65 3.24 -15.13 -1.76
C THR A 65 3.60 -14.43 -3.08
N PRO A 66 2.70 -14.37 -4.07
CA PRO A 66 2.97 -13.70 -5.34
C PRO A 66 3.30 -12.22 -5.15
N CYS A 67 4.33 -11.76 -5.85
CA CYS A 67 4.83 -10.39 -5.80
C CYS A 67 4.19 -9.46 -6.85
N GLY A 68 3.51 -10.03 -7.85
CA GLY A 68 3.09 -9.32 -9.06
C GLY A 68 4.28 -9.02 -9.97
N PRO A 69 4.03 -8.42 -11.15
CA PRO A 69 5.09 -8.01 -12.05
C PRO A 69 5.94 -6.89 -11.43
N PRO A 70 7.22 -6.75 -11.84
CA PRO A 70 8.09 -5.72 -11.31
C PRO A 70 7.52 -4.32 -11.62
N MET A 71 7.54 -3.42 -10.62
CA MET A 71 7.24 -2.00 -10.83
C MET A 71 8.53 -1.27 -11.20
N HIS A 72 8.51 -0.47 -12.26
CA HIS A 72 9.62 0.44 -12.52
C HIS A 72 9.58 1.58 -11.49
N HIS A 73 10.73 2.16 -11.16
CA HIS A 73 10.81 3.30 -10.23
C HIS A 73 10.22 3.02 -8.84
N SER A 74 10.37 1.78 -8.35
CA SER A 74 9.85 1.35 -7.05
C SER A 74 10.34 2.20 -5.89
N ARG A 75 11.55 2.77 -5.99
CA ARG A 75 12.12 3.67 -4.97
C ARG A 75 11.38 4.99 -4.90
N GLU A 76 11.02 5.56 -6.04
CA GLU A 76 10.26 6.81 -6.15
C GLU A 76 8.83 6.62 -5.67
N ILE A 77 8.21 5.47 -5.98
CA ILE A 77 6.91 5.07 -5.44
C ILE A 77 6.98 5.01 -3.92
N ALA A 78 7.95 4.27 -3.36
CA ALA A 78 8.13 4.16 -1.92
C ALA A 78 8.35 5.52 -1.24
N ARG A 79 9.13 6.42 -1.89
CA ARG A 79 9.32 7.79 -1.41
C ARG A 79 8.01 8.59 -1.39
N ALA A 80 7.18 8.50 -2.42
CA ALA A 80 5.90 9.18 -2.47
C ALA A 80 4.94 8.70 -1.37
N LEU A 81 4.84 7.38 -1.17
CA LEU A 81 4.09 6.79 -0.07
C LEU A 81 4.58 7.33 1.28
N ARG A 82 5.89 7.39 1.47
CA ARG A 82 6.50 7.92 2.70
C ARG A 82 6.13 9.39 2.92
N CYS A 83 6.20 10.25 1.91
CA CYS A 83 5.81 11.65 2.06
C CYS A 83 4.35 11.80 2.51
N ILE A 84 3.39 11.07 1.92
CA ILE A 84 1.98 11.16 2.34
C ILE A 84 1.80 10.74 3.79
N GLY A 85 2.41 9.62 4.19
CA GLY A 85 2.26 9.18 5.57
C GLY A 85 2.90 10.15 6.58
N ASP A 86 3.94 10.91 6.19
CA ASP A 86 4.56 11.91 7.07
C ASP A 86 3.60 13.08 7.33
N GLU A 87 2.76 13.38 6.34
CA GLU A 87 1.70 14.35 6.51
C GLU A 87 0.52 13.80 7.34
N LEU A 88 0.21 12.50 7.23
CA LEU A 88 -0.80 11.86 8.09
C LEU A 88 -0.35 11.75 9.56
N ASP A 89 0.95 11.70 9.84
CA ASP A 89 1.48 11.79 11.21
C ASP A 89 1.10 13.13 11.87
N ARG A 90 0.91 14.20 11.10
CA ARG A 90 0.55 15.54 11.61
C ARG A 90 -0.94 15.69 11.93
N ASP A 91 -1.79 14.77 11.49
CA ASP A 91 -3.24 14.78 11.80
C ASP A 91 -3.48 14.22 13.21
N GLN A 92 -3.62 15.12 14.19
CA GLN A 92 -3.85 14.77 15.59
C GLN A 92 -5.17 14.00 15.82
N LYS A 93 -6.24 14.38 15.12
CA LYS A 93 -7.55 13.73 15.25
C LYS A 93 -7.48 12.29 14.78
N LEU A 94 -6.80 12.05 13.66
CA LEU A 94 -6.50 10.70 13.19
C LEU A 94 -5.72 9.91 14.25
N GLN A 95 -4.66 10.49 14.82
CA GLN A 95 -3.84 9.81 15.84
C GLN A 95 -4.67 9.40 17.07
N GLU A 96 -5.54 10.29 17.56
CA GLU A 96 -6.40 10.00 18.72
C GLU A 96 -7.40 8.87 18.45
N LEU A 97 -8.01 8.84 17.27
CA LEU A 97 -8.99 7.82 16.93
C LEU A 97 -8.33 6.48 16.70
N VAL A 98 -7.20 6.45 15.99
CA VAL A 98 -6.39 5.25 15.81
C VAL A 98 -6.01 4.63 17.14
N LYS A 99 -5.67 5.40 18.18
CA LYS A 99 -5.38 4.87 19.53
C LYS A 99 -6.53 4.04 20.11
N LYS A 100 -7.79 4.32 19.74
CA LYS A 100 -8.98 3.63 20.24
C LYS A 100 -9.26 2.28 19.56
N VAL A 101 -8.64 2.02 18.40
CA VAL A 101 -8.83 0.77 17.65
C VAL A 101 -8.03 -0.37 18.30
N PRO A 102 -8.63 -1.49 18.73
CA PRO A 102 -7.87 -2.61 19.28
C PRO A 102 -6.99 -3.27 18.21
N PRO A 103 -5.85 -3.89 18.57
CA PRO A 103 -5.01 -4.62 17.63
C PRO A 103 -5.73 -5.78 16.93
N GLU A 104 -6.67 -6.42 17.63
CA GLU A 104 -7.54 -7.50 17.14
C GLU A 104 -8.78 -6.96 16.43
N ALA A 105 -8.74 -5.70 15.95
CA ALA A 105 -9.83 -5.08 15.24
C ALA A 105 -10.39 -6.04 14.19
N GLU A 106 -11.70 -6.32 14.30
CA GLU A 106 -12.35 -7.29 13.44
C GLU A 106 -12.17 -6.91 11.97
N ARG A 107 -12.21 -7.91 11.08
CA ARG A 107 -12.27 -7.69 9.62
C ARG A 107 -13.28 -6.61 9.24
N LYS A 108 -14.45 -6.59 9.90
CA LYS A 108 -15.50 -5.57 9.71
C LYS A 108 -15.00 -4.14 9.93
N THR A 109 -14.12 -3.91 10.89
CA THR A 109 -13.51 -2.60 11.18
C THR A 109 -12.72 -2.09 9.98
N PHE A 110 -11.85 -2.93 9.41
CA PHE A 110 -11.05 -2.57 8.24
C PHE A 110 -11.91 -2.26 7.02
N TYR A 111 -12.94 -3.07 6.76
CA TYR A 111 -13.86 -2.82 5.66
C TYR A 111 -14.72 -1.57 5.89
N SER A 112 -15.13 -1.28 7.14
CA SER A 112 -15.86 -0.07 7.51
C SER A 112 -15.01 1.18 7.28
N VAL A 113 -13.77 1.18 7.80
CA VAL A 113 -12.81 2.28 7.58
C VAL A 113 -12.55 2.46 6.09
N ALA A 114 -12.25 1.41 5.34
CA ALA A 114 -12.09 1.49 3.89
C ALA A 114 -13.34 2.03 3.19
N SER A 115 -14.54 1.58 3.58
CA SER A 115 -15.79 2.08 3.02
C SER A 115 -15.99 3.58 3.25
N GLN A 116 -15.55 4.09 4.40
CA GLN A 116 -15.67 5.50 4.75
C GLN A 116 -14.62 6.36 4.02
N ILE A 117 -13.38 5.86 3.88
CA ILE A 117 -12.33 6.49 3.07
C ILE A 117 -12.79 6.74 1.63
N PHE A 118 -13.54 5.82 1.04
CA PHE A 118 -14.00 5.88 -0.35
C PHE A 118 -15.50 6.12 -0.50
N SER A 119 -16.17 6.64 0.55
CA SER A 119 -17.63 6.76 0.61
C SER A 119 -18.24 7.73 -0.42
N ASP A 120 -17.50 8.77 -0.80
CA ASP A 120 -17.92 9.76 -1.80
C ASP A 120 -17.61 9.35 -3.25
N GLY A 121 -17.08 8.13 -3.46
CA GLY A 121 -16.70 7.61 -4.78
C GLY A 121 -15.43 8.23 -5.37
N VAL A 122 -14.73 9.11 -4.64
CA VAL A 122 -13.50 9.76 -5.12
C VAL A 122 -12.27 8.95 -4.74
N PHE A 123 -11.61 8.39 -5.74
CA PHE A 123 -10.33 7.68 -5.58
C PHE A 123 -9.14 8.59 -5.88
N ASN A 124 -8.19 8.64 -4.94
CA ASN A 124 -6.91 9.34 -5.11
C ASN A 124 -5.82 8.68 -4.25
N TRP A 125 -4.56 8.94 -4.60
CA TRP A 125 -3.41 8.35 -3.93
C TRP A 125 -3.32 8.69 -2.44
N GLY A 126 -3.71 9.90 -2.03
CA GLY A 126 -3.74 10.30 -0.62
C GLY A 126 -4.61 9.37 0.24
N ARG A 127 -5.77 8.96 -0.27
CA ARG A 127 -6.69 8.02 0.38
C ARG A 127 -6.18 6.58 0.40
N VAL A 128 -5.54 6.14 -0.69
CA VAL A 128 -4.88 4.82 -0.73
C VAL A 128 -3.79 4.75 0.34
N VAL A 129 -2.97 5.79 0.48
CA VAL A 129 -1.93 5.82 1.52
C VAL A 129 -2.51 6.00 2.92
N ALA A 130 -3.63 6.71 3.08
CA ALA A 130 -4.31 6.76 4.37
C ALA A 130 -4.80 5.37 4.84
N LEU A 131 -5.24 4.52 3.92
CA LEU A 131 -5.53 3.11 4.23
C LEU A 131 -4.26 2.35 4.65
N PHE A 132 -3.12 2.55 3.97
CA PHE A 132 -1.83 1.94 4.35
C PHE A 132 -1.38 2.41 5.74
N TYR A 133 -1.52 3.71 6.01
CA TYR A 133 -1.16 4.33 7.27
C TYR A 133 -2.04 3.82 8.43
N PHE A 134 -3.34 3.68 8.20
CA PHE A 134 -4.25 3.05 9.15
C PHE A 134 -3.79 1.62 9.48
N ALA A 135 -3.51 0.80 8.45
CA ALA A 135 -3.03 -0.56 8.64
C ALA A 135 -1.72 -0.61 9.43
N TYR A 136 -0.75 0.24 9.08
CA TYR A 136 0.50 0.42 9.83
C TYR A 136 0.24 0.64 11.32
N LYS A 137 -0.60 1.61 11.68
CA LYS A 137 -0.85 1.93 13.09
C LYS A 137 -1.54 0.79 13.85
N VAL A 138 -2.38 -0.02 13.19
CA VAL A 138 -2.94 -1.21 13.82
C VAL A 138 -1.87 -2.30 13.98
N CYS A 139 -1.00 -2.50 12.99
CA CYS A 139 0.12 -3.45 13.08
C CYS A 139 1.09 -3.12 14.22
N VAL A 140 1.33 -1.84 14.53
CA VAL A 140 2.14 -1.41 15.69
C VAL A 140 1.58 -1.90 17.02
N LYS A 141 0.26 -2.12 17.11
CA LYS A 141 -0.37 -2.67 18.32
C LYS A 141 -0.30 -4.20 18.39
N ALA A 142 0.18 -4.84 17.33
CA ALA A 142 0.25 -6.28 17.16
C ALA A 142 1.69 -6.78 16.94
N LEU A 143 2.71 -6.01 17.34
CA LEU A 143 4.13 -6.32 17.10
C LEU A 143 4.54 -7.72 17.53
N ASP A 144 4.05 -8.19 18.68
CA ASP A 144 4.35 -9.53 19.21
C ASP A 144 3.55 -10.66 18.53
N ARG A 145 2.73 -10.33 17.52
CA ARG A 145 1.76 -11.22 16.87
C ARG A 145 1.85 -11.14 15.36
N VAL A 146 2.97 -11.60 14.82
CA VAL A 146 3.23 -11.66 13.38
C VAL A 146 2.07 -12.30 12.57
N PRO A 147 1.40 -13.38 13.01
CA PRO A 147 0.24 -13.91 12.29
C PRO A 147 -0.91 -12.91 12.15
N LEU A 148 -1.15 -12.09 13.17
CA LEU A 148 -2.18 -11.03 13.14
C LEU A 148 -1.77 -9.91 12.18
N ILE A 149 -0.50 -9.52 12.16
CA ILE A 149 0.04 -8.54 11.20
C ILE A 149 -0.15 -9.04 9.75
N ARG A 150 0.17 -10.31 9.47
CA ARG A 150 -0.07 -10.92 8.15
C ARG A 150 -1.56 -10.89 7.77
N ALA A 151 -2.44 -11.21 8.72
CA ALA A 151 -3.88 -11.16 8.51
C ALA A 151 -4.34 -9.73 8.14
N ILE A 152 -3.86 -8.71 8.84
CA ILE A 152 -4.15 -7.30 8.53
C ILE A 152 -3.68 -6.95 7.11
N ILE A 153 -2.46 -7.30 6.75
CA ILE A 153 -1.92 -7.04 5.40
C ILE A 153 -2.77 -7.73 4.34
N ASN A 154 -3.17 -8.99 4.56
CA ASN A 154 -4.05 -9.71 3.65
C ASN A 154 -5.40 -9.00 3.47
N LEU A 155 -6.00 -8.48 4.55
CA LEU A 155 -7.25 -7.71 4.47
C LEU A 155 -7.10 -6.45 3.62
N ILE A 156 -5.99 -5.72 3.78
CA ILE A 156 -5.74 -4.53 2.96
C ILE A 156 -5.52 -4.90 1.50
N VAL A 157 -4.79 -5.98 1.22
CA VAL A 157 -4.56 -6.48 -0.14
C VAL A 157 -5.87 -6.92 -0.81
N ASP A 158 -6.77 -7.56 -0.06
CA ASP A 158 -8.12 -7.87 -0.54
C ASP A 158 -8.90 -6.58 -0.87
N ILE A 159 -8.85 -5.56 -0.01
CA ILE A 159 -9.47 -4.25 -0.29
C ILE A 159 -8.87 -3.61 -1.56
N ILE A 160 -7.55 -3.70 -1.75
CA ILE A 160 -6.90 -3.20 -2.96
C ILE A 160 -7.46 -3.94 -4.17
N ARG A 161 -7.43 -5.27 -4.16
CA ARG A 161 -7.92 -6.11 -5.27
C ARG A 161 -9.37 -5.81 -5.62
N ASP A 162 -10.24 -5.75 -4.60
CA ASP A 162 -11.69 -5.73 -4.78
C ASP A 162 -12.23 -4.32 -5.06
N LYS A 163 -11.54 -3.26 -4.59
CA LYS A 163 -12.05 -1.88 -4.68
C LYS A 163 -11.15 -0.89 -5.42
N LEU A 164 -9.83 -1.06 -5.35
CA LEU A 164 -8.87 -0.04 -5.82
C LEU A 164 -8.18 -0.45 -7.11
N ALA A 165 -8.06 -1.75 -7.38
CA ALA A 165 -7.21 -2.25 -8.43
C ALA A 165 -7.61 -1.73 -9.80
N GLN A 166 -8.90 -1.68 -10.12
CA GLN A 166 -9.36 -1.13 -11.40
C GLN A 166 -8.96 0.34 -11.56
N TRP A 167 -9.19 1.16 -10.53
CA TRP A 167 -8.80 2.57 -10.56
C TRP A 167 -7.27 2.75 -10.71
N ILE A 168 -6.48 1.89 -10.07
CA ILE A 168 -5.01 1.92 -10.20
C ILE A 168 -4.59 1.51 -11.62
N ILE A 169 -5.21 0.48 -12.20
CA ILE A 169 -4.96 0.05 -13.58
C ILE A 169 -5.29 1.18 -14.56
N ASP A 170 -6.44 1.84 -14.40
CA ASP A 170 -6.89 2.96 -15.24
C ASP A 170 -5.92 4.16 -15.20
N ARG A 171 -5.09 4.24 -14.16
CA ARG A 171 -4.03 5.25 -14.00
C ARG A 171 -2.67 4.81 -14.54
N GLY A 172 -2.54 3.61 -15.11
CA GLY A 172 -1.27 3.05 -15.56
C GLY A 172 -0.48 2.33 -14.46
N GLY A 173 -1.15 1.89 -13.41
CA GLY A 173 -0.55 1.15 -12.30
C GLY A 173 0.00 2.04 -11.18
N TRP A 174 0.76 1.43 -10.27
CA TRP A 174 1.35 2.11 -9.11
C TRP A 174 2.38 3.19 -9.48
N GLU A 175 2.93 3.18 -10.69
CA GLU A 175 3.89 4.18 -11.15
C GLU A 175 3.32 5.60 -11.19
N ALA A 176 2.01 5.74 -11.42
CA ALA A 176 1.33 7.02 -11.53
C ALA A 176 1.28 7.84 -10.24
N ILE A 177 1.58 7.22 -9.08
CA ILE A 177 1.73 7.97 -7.82
C ILE A 177 2.88 8.98 -7.87
N ARG A 178 3.86 8.77 -8.75
CA ARG A 178 5.00 9.68 -8.93
C ARG A 178 4.56 11.00 -9.54
N GLU A 179 3.69 10.96 -10.53
CA GLU A 179 3.15 12.16 -11.19
C GLU A 179 2.29 12.97 -10.23
N TYR A 180 1.55 12.29 -9.36
CA TYR A 180 0.80 12.90 -8.26
C TYR A 180 1.69 13.68 -7.27
N PHE A 181 2.98 13.30 -7.14
CA PHE A 181 3.94 13.99 -6.26
C PHE A 181 4.91 14.94 -6.98
N GLY A 182 5.08 14.81 -8.29
CA GLY A 182 5.98 15.64 -9.09
C GLY A 182 5.44 17.04 -9.38
N ALA A 183 4.13 17.26 -9.31
CA ALA A 183 3.48 18.55 -9.54
C ALA A 183 3.27 19.31 -8.21
N THR A 184 4.25 20.15 -7.88
CA THR A 184 4.27 21.33 -7.00
C THR A 184 2.94 21.74 -6.30
N TRP A 185 2.94 21.68 -4.95
CA TRP A 185 2.21 22.53 -3.96
C TRP A 185 0.68 22.50 -3.71
N GLN A 186 -0.11 21.56 -4.24
CA GLN A 186 -1.51 21.36 -3.77
C GLN A 186 -1.69 20.36 -2.61
N GLN A 187 -0.61 20.01 -1.90
CA GLN A 187 -0.57 18.85 -0.98
C GLN A 187 -1.29 19.03 0.38
N VAL A 188 -1.91 20.16 0.68
CA VAL A 188 -2.57 20.37 2.00
C VAL A 188 -4.04 19.90 2.00
N ALA A 189 -4.75 19.96 0.87
CA ALA A 189 -6.18 19.64 0.85
C ALA A 189 -6.46 18.12 0.88
N VAL A 190 -5.63 17.32 0.21
CA VAL A 190 -5.92 15.88 0.02
C VAL A 190 -5.54 15.02 1.22
N VAL A 191 -4.46 15.34 1.93
CA VAL A 191 -4.06 14.60 3.14
C VAL A 191 -5.04 14.86 4.28
N THR A 192 -5.49 16.11 4.44
CA THR A 192 -6.53 16.45 5.42
C THR A 192 -7.81 15.67 5.14
N GLY A 193 -8.24 15.59 3.88
CA GLY A 193 -9.42 14.81 3.49
C GLY A 193 -9.30 13.31 3.79
N ALA A 194 -8.12 12.72 3.55
CA ALA A 194 -7.88 11.30 3.79
C ALA A 194 -7.79 10.96 5.29
N GLY A 195 -7.11 11.79 6.08
CA GLY A 195 -7.06 11.65 7.55
C GLY A 195 -8.44 11.78 8.19
N MET A 196 -9.24 12.76 7.75
CA MET A 196 -10.64 12.91 8.17
C MET A 196 -11.50 11.70 7.86
N ALA A 197 -11.34 11.07 6.69
CA ALA A 197 -12.15 9.93 6.29
C ALA A 197 -11.81 8.66 7.10
N VAL A 198 -10.51 8.42 7.37
CA VAL A 198 -10.08 7.35 8.30
C VAL A 198 -10.65 7.61 9.69
N ALA A 199 -10.53 8.85 10.19
CA ALA A 199 -11.09 9.27 11.47
C ALA A 199 -12.60 9.01 11.55
N ALA A 200 -13.37 9.39 10.51
CA ALA A 200 -14.80 9.13 10.46
C ALA A 200 -15.11 7.63 10.55
N GLY A 201 -14.40 6.79 9.78
CA GLY A 201 -14.60 5.34 9.82
C GLY A 201 -14.33 4.71 11.18
N ILE A 202 -13.27 5.15 11.87
CA ILE A 202 -12.99 4.69 13.23
C ILE A 202 -14.06 5.18 14.22
N TYR A 203 -14.52 6.42 14.07
CA TYR A 203 -15.57 6.97 14.94
C TYR A 203 -16.89 6.19 14.82
N PHE A 204 -17.34 5.88 13.60
CA PHE A 204 -18.56 5.09 13.40
C PHE A 204 -18.42 3.65 13.87
N TYR A 205 -17.22 3.06 13.75
CA TYR A 205 -16.92 1.75 14.34
C TYR A 205 -17.09 1.76 15.86
N ASN A 206 -16.50 2.73 16.57
CA ASN A 206 -16.57 2.79 18.03
C ASN A 206 -17.98 3.07 18.59
N LYS A 207 -18.92 3.50 17.74
CA LYS A 207 -20.30 3.82 18.12
C LYS A 207 -21.30 2.70 17.77
N SER A 208 -20.89 1.73 16.94
CA SER A 208 -21.71 0.59 16.52
C SER A 208 -21.54 -0.59 17.47
#